data_AF-A0A6J7S125-F1
#
_entry.id   AF-A0A6J7S125-F1
#
_cell.length_a   1.000
_cell.length_b   1.000
_cell.length_c   1.000
_cell.angle_alpha   90.00
_cell.angle_beta   90.00
_cell.angle_gamma   90.00
#
_symmetry.space_group_name_H-M   'P 1'
#
loop_
_entity.id
_entity.type
_entity.pdbx_description
1 polymer ?
#
loop_
_entity_poly.entity_id
_entity_poly.type
_entity_poly.pdbx_seq_one_letter_code
_entity_poly.pdbx_strand_id
1 'polypeptide(L)' 'MWYWGSHALEHLSQVIIVGGDPATVRRLGFRPASTLADALEMASDVLGPDPTITYVKNPPLGMADVT' A
#
# COMPACT_ATOMS: atom_id res chain seq x y z
N MET A 1 13.90 -4.40 4.24
CA MET A 1 12.98 -4.11 3.11
C MET A 1 12.29 -2.75 3.17
N TRP A 2 12.36 -1.98 4.27
CA TRP A 2 11.65 -0.69 4.38
C TRP A 2 12.07 0.35 3.32
N TYR A 3 13.35 0.39 2.93
CA TYR A 3 13.84 1.31 1.89
C TYR A 3 13.30 0.97 0.49
N TRP A 4 12.90 -0.28 0.21
CA TRP A 4 12.23 -0.58 -1.06
C TRP A 4 10.85 0.06 -1.14
N GLY A 5 10.19 0.21 0.01
CA GLY A 5 8.91 0.92 0.08
C GLY A 5 9.04 2.43 -0.19
N SER A 6 10.23 3.04 -0.06
CA SER A 6 10.38 4.48 -0.33
C SER A 6 10.24 4.80 -1.81
N HIS A 7 10.73 3.92 -2.70
CA HIS A 7 10.52 4.10 -4.14
C HIS A 7 9.04 4.03 -4.53
N ALA A 8 8.23 3.25 -3.80
CA ALA A 8 6.80 3.21 -4.02
C ALA A 8 6.15 4.59 -3.77
N LEU A 9 6.68 5.39 -2.84
CA LEU A 9 6.18 6.73 -2.54
C LEU A 9 6.46 7.75 -3.67
N GLU A 10 7.43 7.47 -4.55
CA GLU A 10 7.73 8.33 -5.70
C GLU A 10 6.70 8.17 -6.84
N HIS A 11 5.98 7.04 -6.86
CA HIS A 11 5.10 6.67 -7.98
C HIS A 11 3.63 6.47 -7.59
N LEU A 12 3.35 6.14 -6.32
CA LEU A 12 2.01 5.87 -5.84
C LEU A 12 1.46 7.08 -5.08
N SER A 13 0.21 7.42 -5.34
CA SER A 13 -0.50 8.49 -4.63
C SER A 13 -0.68 8.21 -3.13
N GLN A 14 -0.75 6.94 -2.75
CA GLN A 14 -0.92 6.50 -1.37
C GLN A 14 -0.43 5.06 -1.18
N VAL A 15 0.21 4.79 -0.04
CA VAL A 15 0.59 3.44 0.40
C VAL A 15 0.00 3.19 1.79
N ILE A 16 -0.82 2.14 1.91
CA ILE A 16 -1.53 1.78 3.14
C ILE A 16 -1.00 0.45 3.67
N ILE A 17 -0.61 0.41 4.95
CA ILE A 17 -0.12 -0.79 5.62
C ILE A 17 -1.15 -1.26 6.64
N VAL A 18 -1.71 -2.45 6.41
CA VAL A 18 -2.67 -3.08 7.33
C VAL A 18 -1.92 -3.86 8.41
N GLY A 19 -2.29 -3.64 9.68
CA GLY A 19 -1.75 -4.40 10.83
C GLY A 19 -0.31 -4.06 11.23
N GLY A 20 0.29 -3.02 10.62
CA GLY A 20 1.60 -2.50 11.04
C GLY A 20 1.50 -1.62 12.30
N ASP A 21 2.61 -1.48 13.03
CA ASP A 21 2.70 -0.55 14.16
C ASP A 21 2.41 0.91 13.69
N PRO A 22 1.33 1.56 14.16
CA PRO A 22 0.90 2.83 13.61
C PRO A 22 1.91 3.97 13.75
N ALA A 23 2.77 3.96 14.77
CA ALA A 23 3.81 4.97 14.95
C ALA A 23 4.92 4.80 13.91
N THR A 24 5.38 3.58 13.70
CA THR A 24 6.39 3.22 12.71
C THR A 24 5.91 3.48 11.29
N VAL A 25 4.69 3.04 10.94
CA VAL A 25 4.11 3.21 9.59
C VAL A 25 4.05 4.69 9.20
N ARG A 26 3.59 5.56 10.12
CA ARG A 26 3.56 7.01 9.88
C ARG A 26 4.96 7.61 9.74
N ARG A 27 5.92 7.18 10.56
CA ARG A 27 7.32 7.66 10.48
C ARG A 27 7.98 7.31 9.14
N LEU A 28 7.53 6.24 8.49
CA LEU A 28 7.99 5.81 7.17
C LEU A 28 7.26 6.50 6.00
N GLY A 29 6.29 7.39 6.26
CA GLY A 29 5.54 8.10 5.21
C GLY A 29 4.32 7.34 4.66
N PHE A 30 3.95 6.23 5.28
CA PHE A 30 2.78 5.41 4.89
C PHE A 30 1.55 5.71 5.78
N ARG A 31 0.38 5.25 5.34
CA ARG A 31 -0.86 5.32 6.14
C ARG A 31 -1.15 3.97 6.83
N PRO A 32 -1.34 3.93 8.16
CA PRO A 32 -1.73 2.70 8.85
C PRO A 32 -3.23 2.44 8.74
N ALA A 33 -3.62 1.17 8.62
CA ALA A 33 -5.00 0.70 8.71
C ALA A 33 -5.09 -0.53 9.64
N SER A 34 -6.22 -0.71 10.31
CA SER A 34 -6.44 -1.84 11.22
C SER A 34 -6.98 -3.07 10.50
N THR A 35 -7.80 -2.86 9.46
CA THR A 35 -8.34 -3.93 8.62
C THR A 35 -8.15 -3.65 7.13
N LEU A 36 -8.35 -4.68 6.29
CA LEU A 36 -8.38 -4.50 4.83
C LEU A 36 -9.57 -3.62 4.40
N ALA A 37 -10.71 -3.72 5.10
CA ALA A 37 -11.87 -2.89 4.80
C ALA A 37 -11.56 -1.40 5.02
N ASP A 38 -10.94 -1.06 6.15
CA ASP A 38 -10.50 0.32 6.43
C ASP A 38 -9.53 0.82 5.37
N ALA A 39 -8.60 -0.04 4.94
CA ALA A 39 -7.63 0.32 3.91
C ALA A 39 -8.29 0.61 2.55
N LEU A 40 -9.31 -0.18 2.17
CA LEU A 40 -10.07 0.05 0.94
C LEU A 40 -10.91 1.33 1.03
N GLU A 41 -11.54 1.59 2.18
CA GLU A 41 -12.27 2.85 2.42
C GLU A 41 -11.32 4.06 2.31
N MET A 42 -10.16 3.99 2.96
CA MET A 42 -9.13 5.04 2.90
C MET A 42 -8.52 5.22 1.50
N ALA A 43 -8.56 4.19 0.64
CA ALA A 43 -8.10 4.30 -0.74
C ALA A 43 -9.14 4.98 -1.64
N SER A 44 -10.43 4.83 -1.34
CA SER A 44 -11.53 5.47 -2.08
C SER A 44 -11.46 7.00 -2.04
N ASP A 45 -10.88 7.59 -0.98
CA ASP A 45 -10.59 9.03 -0.90
C ASP A 45 -9.76 9.54 -2.09
N VAL A 46 -8.88 8.68 -2.62
CA VAL A 46 -7.93 9.01 -3.69
C VAL A 46 -8.40 8.46 -5.05
N LEU A 47 -9.01 7.27 -5.07
CA LEU A 47 -9.35 6.54 -6.30
C LEU A 47 -10.81 6.72 -6.75
N GLY A 48 -11.69 7.21 -5.88
CA GLY A 48 -13.13 7.24 -6.12
C GLY A 48 -13.83 5.91 -5.79
N PRO A 49 -15.15 5.82 -6.06
CA PRO A 49 -16.01 4.74 -5.54
C PRO A 49 -15.93 3.41 -6.30
N ASP A 50 -15.39 3.37 -7.52
CA ASP A 50 -15.34 2.15 -8.35
C ASP A 50 -13.93 1.93 -8.95
N PRO A 51 -12.92 1.59 -8.12
CA PRO A 51 -11.58 1.35 -8.59
C PRO A 51 -11.43 -0.05 -9.20
N THR A 52 -10.53 -0.19 -10.17
CA THR A 52 -10.04 -1.51 -10.58
C THR A 52 -9.02 -2.02 -9.56
N ILE A 53 -9.16 -3.29 -9.15
CA ILE A 53 -8.31 -3.88 -8.11
C ILE A 53 -7.44 -4.99 -8.72
N THR A 54 -6.12 -4.84 -8.58
CA THR A 54 -5.16 -5.92 -8.81
C THR A 54 -4.80 -6.58 -7.48
N TYR A 55 -5.03 -7.89 -7.37
CA TYR A 55 -4.63 -8.67 -6.20
C TYR A 55 -3.39 -9.50 -6.50
N VAL A 56 -2.33 -9.32 -5.70
CA VAL A 56 -1.06 -10.06 -5.83
C VAL A 56 -0.84 -10.88 -4.56
N LYS A 57 -0.75 -12.20 -4.71
CA LYS A 57 -0.32 -13.14 -3.67
C LYS A 57 0.99 -13.80 -4.12
N ASN A 58 2.11 -13.30 -3.63
CA ASN A 58 3.45 -13.72 -4.06
C ASN A 58 4.34 -14.15 -2.88
N PRO A 59 5.37 -14.96 -3.13
CA PRO A 59 6.46 -15.16 -2.16
C PRO A 59 7.24 -13.85 -1.94
N PRO A 60 8.14 -13.78 -0.93
CA PRO A 60 8.89 -12.56 -0.60
C PRO A 60 9.66 -11.92 -1.75
N LEU A 61 9.99 -12.70 -2.79
CA LEU A 61 10.58 -12.23 -4.04
C LEU A 61 9.65 -12.58 -5.20
N GLY A 62 9.03 -11.58 -5.81
CA GLY A 62 8.23 -11.71 -7.03
C GLY A 62 9.01 -11.21 -8.25
N MET A 63 8.76 -11.80 -9.40
CA MET A 63 9.24 -11.33 -10.70
C MET A 63 8.04 -10.90 -11.53
N ALA A 64 8.09 -9.70 -12.09
CA ALA A 64 7.11 -9.18 -13.02
C ALA A 64 7.80 -8.93 -14.36
N ASP A 65 7.13 -9.25 -15.46
CA ASP A 65 7.54 -8.78 -16.77
C ASP A 65 7.21 -7.29 -16.88
N VAL A 66 8.18 -6.51 -17.35
CA VAL A 66 8.07 -5.06 -17.53
C VAL A 66 8.48 -4.77 -18.96
N THR A 67 7.48 -4.73 -19.83
CA THR A 67 7.59 -4.40 -21.25
C THR A 67 7.12 -2.98 -21.52
#